data_AF-A0A9Q0RW14-F1
#
_entry.id   AF-A0A9Q0RW14-F1
#
_cell.length_a   1.000
_cell.length_b   1.000
_cell.length_c   1.000
_cell.angle_alpha   90.00
_cell.angle_beta   90.00
_cell.angle_gamma   90.00
#
_symmetry.space_group_name_H-M   'P 1'
#
loop_
_entity.id
_entity.type
_entity.pdbx_description
1 polymer ?
#
loop_
_entity_poly.entity_id
_entity_poly.type
_entity_poly.pdbx_seq_one_letter_code
_entity_poly.pdbx_strand_id
1 'polypeptide(L)'
;NLKYKVDSNESIRRLRRYIEGHVSYRKLFIILLLVTTILLYFGPIIIGYFTKGEQTLKDPLVRCLDDRLTPFYMKSIEFNANIRHSPVQSPRESLFIPYVGNGFLGVDITPNANIYIKYGRYLSQPVFFHPIISVTHRSTYKNNEAYVVDYLNGFVHRFQCFDIGFYVSYEYYAHRYMPAVFVQEIKITNTMSQMIDVDLTGSMSSNWLKAERKLI
;
A
#
# COMPACT_ATOMS: atom_id res chain seq x y z
N ASN A 1 12.88 55.46 -29.00
CA ASN A 1 12.81 54.17 -28.28
C ASN A 1 13.96 53.26 -28.67
N LEU A 2 15.12 53.46 -28.05
CA LEU A 2 16.34 52.66 -28.28
C LEU A 2 16.29 51.40 -27.40
N LYS A 3 16.18 50.25 -28.06
CA LYS A 3 16.16 48.92 -27.46
C LYS A 3 17.61 48.53 -27.15
N TYR A 4 18.05 48.70 -25.90
CA TYR A 4 19.34 48.17 -25.43
C TYR A 4 19.32 46.65 -25.52
N LYS A 5 19.96 46.09 -26.55
CA LYS A 5 20.20 44.67 -26.68
C LYS A 5 21.52 44.39 -25.97
N VAL A 6 21.45 44.03 -24.69
CA VAL A 6 22.62 43.63 -23.91
C VAL A 6 23.18 42.35 -24.54
N ASP A 7 24.39 42.44 -25.08
CA ASP A 7 25.05 41.32 -25.75
C ASP A 7 25.58 40.34 -24.70
N SER A 8 24.89 39.21 -24.55
CA SER A 8 25.16 38.20 -23.51
C SER A 8 26.56 37.59 -23.63
N ASN A 9 27.09 37.51 -24.85
CA ASN A 9 28.45 37.02 -25.11
C ASN A 9 29.54 37.94 -24.56
N GLU A 10 29.32 39.25 -24.55
CA GLU A 10 30.28 40.21 -23.99
C GLU A 10 30.28 40.12 -22.45
N SER A 11 29.10 39.91 -21.86
CA SER A 11 28.93 39.74 -20.41
C SER A 11 29.63 38.47 -19.89
N ILE A 12 29.52 37.36 -20.63
CA ILE A 12 30.22 36.09 -20.31
C ILE A 12 31.74 36.26 -20.37
N ARG A 13 32.25 36.99 -21.39
CA ARG A 13 33.69 37.27 -21.52
C ARG A 13 34.23 38.21 -20.43
N ARG A 14 33.39 39.08 -19.85
CA ARG A 14 33.76 39.91 -18.69
C ARG A 14 33.75 39.09 -17.40
N LEU A 15 32.77 38.22 -17.21
CA LEU A 15 32.69 37.33 -16.06
C LEU A 15 33.89 36.36 -15.99
N ARG A 16 34.29 35.80 -17.14
CA ARG A 16 35.46 34.92 -17.25
C ARG A 16 36.75 35.61 -16.79
N ARG A 17 36.95 36.88 -17.15
CA ARG A 17 38.10 37.68 -16.71
C ARG A 17 38.11 37.98 -15.20
N TYR A 18 36.94 38.07 -14.58
CA TYR A 18 36.82 38.21 -13.12
C TYR A 18 37.13 36.92 -12.35
N ILE A 19 36.84 35.76 -12.95
CA ILE A 19 37.09 34.43 -12.37
C ILE A 19 38.57 34.03 -12.54
N GLU A 20 39.21 34.42 -13.64
CA GLU A 20 40.63 34.10 -13.93
C GLU A 20 41.63 34.96 -13.12
N GLY A 21 41.20 36.08 -12.53
CA GLY A 21 42.03 36.81 -11.56
C GLY A 21 42.08 36.06 -10.23
N HIS A 22 43.23 35.99 -9.55
CA HIS A 22 43.43 35.29 -8.27
C HIS A 22 42.34 35.61 -7.23
N VAL A 23 41.25 34.84 -7.23
CA VAL A 23 40.19 34.93 -6.25
C VAL A 23 40.76 34.39 -4.94
N SER A 24 41.05 35.29 -4.00
CA SER A 24 41.52 34.92 -2.66
C SER A 24 40.56 33.93 -2.00
N TYR A 25 41.09 32.95 -1.26
CA TYR A 25 40.32 31.92 -0.54
C TYR A 25 39.17 32.49 0.31
N ARG A 26 39.34 33.72 0.85
CA ARG A 26 38.31 34.43 1.62
C ARG A 26 37.10 34.81 0.78
N LYS A 27 37.31 35.24 -0.47
CA LYS A 27 36.23 35.60 -1.40
C LYS A 27 35.51 34.36 -1.91
N LEU A 28 36.23 33.28 -2.17
CA LEU A 28 35.66 32.00 -2.57
C LEU A 28 34.76 31.42 -1.47
N PHE A 29 35.18 31.51 -0.20
CA PHE A 29 34.36 31.09 0.93
C PHE A 29 33.05 31.89 1.05
N ILE A 30 33.09 33.21 0.89
CA ILE A 30 31.89 34.06 0.93
C ILE A 30 30.94 33.74 -0.22
N ILE A 31 31.47 33.54 -1.43
CA ILE A 31 30.67 33.17 -2.61
C ILE A 31 30.01 31.81 -2.38
N LEU A 32 30.75 30.83 -1.86
CA LEU A 32 30.22 29.50 -1.57
C LEU A 32 29.10 29.59 -0.52
N LEU A 33 29.29 30.33 0.57
CA LEU A 33 28.28 30.52 1.62
C LEU A 33 27.01 31.18 1.07
N LEU A 34 27.14 32.20 0.21
CA LEU A 34 26.02 32.85 -0.47
C LEU A 34 25.26 31.87 -1.37
N VAL A 35 25.98 31.10 -2.19
CA VAL A 35 25.38 30.08 -3.07
C VAL A 35 24.67 29.01 -2.27
N THR A 36 25.26 28.50 -1.18
CA THR A 36 24.64 27.49 -0.33
C THR A 36 23.37 28.03 0.34
N THR A 37 23.37 29.30 0.78
CA THR A 37 22.19 29.93 1.38
C THR A 37 21.05 30.09 0.36
N ILE A 38 21.39 30.49 -0.87
CA ILE A 38 20.42 30.58 -1.98
C ILE A 38 19.86 29.19 -2.32
N LEU A 39 20.70 28.16 -2.36
CA LEU A 39 20.27 26.78 -2.62
C LEU A 39 19.40 26.22 -1.49
N LEU A 40 19.71 26.51 -0.22
CA LEU A 40 18.87 26.07 0.90
C LEU A 40 17.50 26.76 0.89
N TYR A 41 17.45 28.04 0.53
CA TYR A 41 16.21 28.81 0.54
C TYR A 41 15.34 28.58 -0.71
N PHE A 42 15.94 28.61 -1.91
CA PHE A 42 15.22 28.47 -3.19
C PHE A 42 15.25 27.04 -3.76
N GLY A 43 16.18 26.19 -3.32
CA GLY A 43 16.31 24.82 -3.82
C GLY A 43 15.03 23.99 -3.66
N PRO A 44 14.34 23.99 -2.51
CA PRO A 44 13.10 23.23 -2.35
C PRO A 44 12.00 23.66 -3.33
N ILE A 45 11.95 24.94 -3.70
CA ILE A 45 10.97 25.50 -4.64
C ILE A 45 11.29 25.03 -6.06
N ILE A 46 12.55 25.12 -6.47
CA ILE A 46 13.02 24.74 -7.80
C ILE A 46 12.93 23.23 -7.99
N ILE A 47 13.43 22.45 -7.02
CA ILE A 47 13.33 20.99 -7.01
C ILE A 47 11.85 20.61 -7.02
N GLY A 48 11.02 21.20 -6.16
CA GLY A 48 9.59 20.96 -6.17
C GLY A 48 8.91 21.28 -7.50
N TYR A 49 9.38 22.26 -8.26
CA TYR A 49 8.85 22.57 -9.59
C TYR A 49 9.26 21.51 -10.63
N PHE A 50 10.51 21.04 -10.60
CA PHE A 50 11.01 20.02 -11.53
C PHE A 50 10.61 18.59 -11.15
N THR A 51 10.37 18.31 -9.86
CA THR A 51 9.96 16.99 -9.36
C THR A 51 8.46 16.86 -9.17
N LYS A 52 7.68 17.94 -9.34
CA LYS A 52 6.23 17.85 -9.57
C LYS A 52 6.02 17.31 -10.98
N GLY A 53 6.31 16.02 -11.15
CA GLY A 53 5.62 15.23 -12.15
C GLY A 53 4.12 15.47 -11.97
N GLU A 54 3.43 15.67 -13.08
CA GLU A 54 2.00 15.91 -13.18
C GLU A 54 1.27 15.07 -12.12
N GLN A 55 0.84 15.71 -11.02
CA GLN A 55 -0.02 15.04 -10.06
C GLN A 55 -1.36 14.89 -10.76
N THR A 56 -1.49 13.84 -11.56
CA THR A 56 -2.80 13.35 -11.95
C THR A 56 -3.58 13.23 -10.66
N LEU A 57 -4.78 13.81 -10.63
CA LEU A 57 -5.69 13.75 -9.49
C LEU A 57 -5.96 12.26 -9.25
N LYS A 58 -5.12 11.62 -8.41
CA LYS A 58 -5.29 10.21 -8.07
C LYS A 58 -6.64 10.10 -7.39
N ASP A 59 -7.43 9.13 -7.82
CA ASP A 59 -8.71 8.80 -7.20
C ASP A 59 -8.49 8.70 -5.67
N PRO A 60 -9.29 9.39 -4.84
CA PRO A 60 -9.16 9.35 -3.39
C PRO A 60 -9.14 7.91 -2.84
N LEU A 61 -9.83 6.97 -3.48
CA LEU A 61 -9.80 5.55 -3.11
C LEU A 61 -8.43 4.91 -3.32
N VAL A 62 -7.79 5.21 -4.46
CA VAL A 62 -6.46 4.71 -4.79
C VAL A 62 -5.43 5.30 -3.84
N ARG A 63 -5.54 6.59 -3.53
CA ARG A 63 -4.67 7.24 -2.54
C ARG A 63 -4.80 6.62 -1.15
N CYS A 64 -6.02 6.36 -0.70
CA CYS A 64 -6.29 5.69 0.58
C CYS A 64 -5.63 4.30 0.64
N LEU A 65 -5.71 3.51 -0.43
CA LEU A 65 -5.04 2.22 -0.51
C LEU A 65 -3.52 2.35 -0.55
N ASP A 66 -2.97 3.23 -1.41
CA ASP A 66 -1.53 3.46 -1.54
C ASP A 66 -0.89 3.82 -0.18
N ASP A 67 -1.53 4.68 0.61
CA ASP A 67 -1.07 5.08 1.95
C ASP A 67 -0.98 3.87 2.92
N ARG A 68 -1.81 2.85 2.74
CA ARG A 68 -1.82 1.62 3.56
C ARG A 68 -0.90 0.53 3.04
N LEU A 69 -0.69 0.51 1.72
CA LEU A 69 0.21 -0.43 1.05
C LEU A 69 1.68 0.03 1.10
N THR A 70 1.92 1.32 1.37
CA THR A 70 3.25 1.93 1.51
C THR A 70 4.28 1.06 2.28
N PRO A 71 3.99 0.56 3.50
CA PRO A 71 4.94 -0.28 4.24
C PRO A 71 5.26 -1.63 3.58
N PHE A 72 4.44 -2.10 2.65
CA PHE A 72 4.58 -3.40 2.00
C PHE A 72 5.26 -3.33 0.63
N TYR A 73 5.36 -2.15 -0.01
CA TYR A 73 6.00 -2.06 -1.33
C TYR A 73 7.45 -2.53 -1.31
N MET A 74 8.25 -2.11 -0.32
CA MET A 74 9.64 -2.58 -0.19
C MET A 74 9.70 -4.10 0.01
N LYS A 75 8.83 -4.65 0.86
CA LYS A 75 8.72 -6.10 1.06
C LYS A 75 8.35 -6.84 -0.24
N SER A 76 7.50 -6.26 -1.08
CA SER A 76 7.12 -6.87 -2.35
C SER A 76 8.24 -6.89 -3.37
N ILE A 77 9.07 -5.85 -3.40
CA ILE A 77 10.25 -5.77 -4.28
C ILE A 77 11.28 -6.83 -3.87
N GLU A 78 11.40 -7.08 -2.58
CA GLU A 78 12.25 -8.13 -2.01
C GLU A 78 11.64 -9.54 -2.07
N PHE A 79 10.46 -9.71 -2.68
CA PHE A 79 9.70 -10.97 -2.72
C PHE A 79 9.31 -11.53 -1.35
N ASN A 80 9.36 -10.70 -0.31
CA ASN A 80 8.94 -11.03 1.06
C ASN A 80 7.42 -10.87 1.26
N ALA A 81 6.75 -10.16 0.35
CA ALA A 81 5.30 -10.04 0.33
C ALA A 81 4.76 -10.05 -1.11
N ASN A 82 3.50 -10.42 -1.27
CA ASN A 82 2.77 -10.20 -2.51
C ASN A 82 1.60 -9.24 -2.29
N ILE A 83 1.45 -8.26 -3.19
CA ILE A 83 0.34 -7.31 -3.18
C ILE A 83 -0.56 -7.63 -4.38
N ARG A 84 -1.87 -7.74 -4.11
CA ARG A 84 -2.91 -7.96 -5.11
C ARG A 84 -4.07 -6.99 -4.92
N HIS A 85 -4.39 -6.19 -5.92
CA HIS A 85 -5.52 -5.27 -5.94
C HIS A 85 -6.78 -5.96 -6.48
N SER A 86 -7.93 -5.44 -6.06
CA SER A 86 -9.25 -5.79 -6.55
C SER A 86 -10.07 -4.49 -6.64
N PRO A 87 -10.35 -3.98 -7.85
CA PRO A 87 -9.99 -4.54 -9.16
C PRO A 87 -8.49 -4.51 -9.46
N VAL A 88 -8.04 -5.41 -10.35
CA VAL A 88 -6.63 -5.52 -10.78
C VAL A 88 -6.19 -4.23 -11.46
N GLN A 89 -5.10 -3.62 -10.98
CA GLN A 89 -4.62 -2.33 -11.50
C GLN A 89 -3.59 -2.47 -12.61
N SER A 90 -2.81 -3.55 -12.61
CA SER A 90 -1.73 -3.76 -13.58
C SER A 90 -1.74 -5.19 -14.12
N PRO A 91 -1.52 -5.39 -15.43
CA PRO A 91 -1.40 -6.74 -16.00
C PRO A 91 -0.16 -7.51 -15.51
N ARG A 92 0.80 -6.83 -14.87
CA ARG A 92 1.99 -7.47 -14.27
C ARG A 92 1.79 -7.92 -12.83
N GLU A 93 0.62 -7.66 -12.27
CA GLU A 93 0.29 -8.03 -10.90
C GLU A 93 0.13 -9.54 -10.74
N SER A 94 0.71 -10.10 -9.69
CA SER A 94 0.64 -11.54 -9.46
C SER A 94 -0.65 -11.90 -8.70
N LEU A 95 -1.49 -12.68 -9.36
CA LEU A 95 -2.83 -13.04 -8.87
C LEU A 95 -2.81 -14.24 -7.93
N PHE A 96 -1.84 -14.29 -7.01
CA PHE A 96 -1.80 -15.35 -6.02
C PHE A 96 -3.03 -15.28 -5.10
N ILE A 97 -3.50 -16.46 -4.71
CA ILE A 97 -4.63 -16.59 -3.79
C ILE A 97 -4.11 -16.22 -2.40
N PRO A 98 -4.68 -15.19 -1.75
CA PRO A 98 -4.31 -14.88 -0.37
C PRO A 98 -4.75 -16.03 0.52
N TYR A 99 -3.81 -16.61 1.26
CA TYR A 99 -4.03 -17.83 2.02
C TYR A 99 -3.23 -17.81 3.31
N VAL A 100 -3.82 -18.32 4.39
CA VAL A 100 -3.15 -18.52 5.68
C VAL A 100 -3.31 -19.96 6.13
N GLY A 101 -2.28 -20.49 6.79
CA GLY A 101 -2.33 -21.82 7.36
C GLY A 101 -1.16 -22.11 8.28
N ASN A 102 -1.35 -23.05 9.20
CA ASN A 102 -0.33 -23.48 10.18
C ASN A 102 0.04 -24.97 9.99
N GLY A 103 -0.39 -25.58 8.89
CA GLY A 103 -0.19 -27.00 8.60
C GLY A 103 -1.21 -27.94 9.26
N PHE A 104 -2.00 -27.47 10.23
CA PHE A 104 -3.15 -28.20 10.78
C PHE A 104 -4.46 -27.73 10.16
N LEU A 105 -4.62 -26.41 10.01
CA LEU A 105 -5.71 -25.77 9.29
C LEU A 105 -5.16 -24.80 8.25
N GLY A 106 -6.01 -24.49 7.27
CA GLY A 106 -5.74 -23.49 6.26
C GLY A 106 -7.01 -22.90 5.70
N VAL A 107 -6.96 -21.62 5.34
CA VAL A 107 -8.11 -20.84 4.89
C VAL A 107 -7.66 -19.91 3.77
N ASP A 108 -8.37 -19.92 2.65
CA ASP A 108 -8.24 -18.91 1.62
C ASP A 108 -8.97 -17.63 2.06
N ILE A 109 -8.41 -16.45 1.80
CA ILE A 109 -9.02 -15.19 2.24
C ILE A 109 -9.99 -14.71 1.15
N THR A 110 -11.12 -15.41 1.04
CA THR A 110 -12.24 -15.08 0.16
C THR A 110 -13.58 -15.12 0.93
N PRO A 111 -14.61 -14.33 0.56
CA PRO A 111 -15.84 -14.23 1.35
C PRO A 111 -16.58 -15.57 1.61
N ASN A 112 -16.41 -16.56 0.73
CA ASN A 112 -17.03 -17.89 0.83
C ASN A 112 -15.98 -19.01 0.92
N ALA A 113 -14.85 -18.70 1.54
CA ALA A 113 -13.76 -19.63 1.78
C ALA A 113 -14.15 -20.75 2.74
N ASN A 114 -13.76 -21.98 2.40
CA ASN A 114 -13.88 -23.12 3.31
C ASN A 114 -12.61 -23.23 4.16
N ILE A 115 -12.75 -23.74 5.37
CA ILE A 115 -11.59 -24.18 6.14
C ILE A 115 -11.15 -25.55 5.66
N TYR A 116 -9.86 -25.72 5.42
CA TYR A 116 -9.26 -27.01 5.12
C TYR A 116 -8.47 -27.50 6.33
N ILE A 117 -8.78 -28.72 6.77
CA ILE A 117 -8.06 -29.39 7.87
C ILE A 117 -7.11 -30.44 7.30
N LYS A 118 -6.01 -30.67 8.01
CA LYS A 118 -5.02 -31.68 7.67
C LYS A 118 -5.65 -33.06 7.66
N TYR A 119 -5.51 -33.75 6.54
CA TYR A 119 -5.81 -35.16 6.41
C TYR A 119 -4.68 -35.86 5.67
N GLY A 120 -4.01 -36.79 6.36
CA GLY A 120 -2.75 -37.38 5.88
C GLY A 120 -1.59 -36.38 5.88
N ARG A 121 -0.97 -36.17 4.70
CA ARG A 121 0.22 -35.30 4.53
C ARG A 121 -0.10 -33.86 4.13
N TYR A 122 -1.35 -33.55 3.78
CA TYR A 122 -1.74 -32.24 3.23
C TYR A 122 -3.10 -31.78 3.76
N LEU A 123 -3.41 -30.50 3.57
CA LEU A 123 -4.68 -29.88 3.97
C LEU A 123 -5.74 -30.21 2.90
N SER A 124 -6.56 -31.21 3.17
CA SER A 124 -7.40 -31.83 2.12
C SER A 124 -8.82 -32.15 2.54
N GLN A 125 -9.11 -32.12 3.85
CA GLN A 125 -10.46 -32.27 4.35
C GLN A 125 -11.13 -30.90 4.39
N PRO A 126 -12.08 -30.59 3.49
CA PRO A 126 -12.85 -29.36 3.59
C PRO A 126 -13.83 -29.45 4.76
N VAL A 127 -13.95 -28.34 5.47
CA VAL A 127 -14.98 -28.06 6.46
C VAL A 127 -15.84 -26.95 5.89
N PHE A 128 -17.12 -27.25 5.65
CA PHE A 128 -18.11 -26.31 5.13
C PHE A 128 -18.57 -25.33 6.21
N PHE A 129 -17.60 -24.57 6.70
CA PHE A 129 -17.73 -23.48 7.65
C PHE A 129 -16.94 -22.31 7.08
N HIS A 130 -17.59 -21.16 6.91
CA HIS A 130 -17.01 -19.97 6.32
C HIS A 130 -16.76 -18.94 7.44
N PRO A 131 -15.52 -18.84 7.96
CA PRO A 131 -15.23 -18.01 9.14
C PRO A 131 -15.09 -16.52 8.81
N ILE A 132 -14.99 -16.16 7.52
CA ILE A 132 -14.57 -14.83 7.10
C ILE A 132 -15.74 -13.87 7.21
N ILE A 133 -15.57 -12.87 8.07
CA ILE A 133 -16.49 -11.74 8.21
C ILE A 133 -15.96 -10.61 7.32
N SER A 134 -16.85 -9.94 6.59
CA SER A 134 -16.53 -8.77 5.79
C SER A 134 -17.35 -7.58 6.25
N VAL A 135 -16.76 -6.40 6.13
CA VAL A 135 -17.47 -5.14 6.31
C VAL A 135 -18.16 -4.77 5.01
N THR A 136 -19.45 -4.50 5.11
CA THR A 136 -20.27 -4.01 4.01
C THR A 136 -21.04 -2.78 4.45
N HIS A 137 -21.42 -1.96 3.50
CA HIS A 137 -22.28 -0.80 3.74
C HIS A 137 -23.56 -0.97 2.92
N ARG A 138 -24.71 -0.56 3.47
CA ARG A 138 -26.04 -0.75 2.84
C ARG A 138 -26.19 -0.05 1.48
N SER A 139 -25.45 1.03 1.29
CA SER A 139 -25.37 1.77 0.04
C SER A 139 -24.28 1.21 -0.87
N THR A 140 -24.56 1.18 -2.18
CA THR A 140 -23.68 0.83 -3.32
C THR A 140 -22.54 1.86 -3.50
N TYR A 141 -21.78 2.11 -2.44
CA TYR A 141 -20.62 2.99 -2.48
C TYR A 141 -19.46 2.31 -3.19
N LYS A 142 -18.66 3.08 -3.93
CA LYS A 142 -17.49 2.53 -4.59
C LYS A 142 -16.45 2.21 -3.53
N ASN A 143 -15.89 1.02 -3.65
CA ASN A 143 -14.78 0.59 -2.83
C ASN A 143 -13.66 0.03 -3.71
N ASN A 144 -12.43 0.24 -3.26
CA ASN A 144 -11.28 -0.46 -3.77
C ASN A 144 -10.71 -1.28 -2.62
N GLU A 145 -10.24 -2.48 -2.93
CA GLU A 145 -9.59 -3.33 -1.95
C GLU A 145 -8.24 -3.85 -2.45
N ALA A 146 -7.38 -4.20 -1.51
CA ALA A 146 -6.10 -4.83 -1.79
C ALA A 146 -5.80 -5.88 -0.73
N TYR A 147 -5.13 -6.95 -1.15
CA TYR A 147 -4.68 -8.05 -0.33
C TYR A 147 -3.16 -8.05 -0.33
N VAL A 148 -2.58 -8.23 0.85
CA VAL A 148 -1.14 -8.38 1.02
C VAL A 148 -0.87 -9.69 1.73
N VAL A 149 -0.08 -10.56 1.12
CA VAL A 149 0.40 -11.79 1.76
C VAL A 149 1.82 -11.51 2.25
N ASP A 150 2.01 -11.42 3.56
CA ASP A 150 3.34 -11.28 4.17
C ASP A 150 3.91 -12.67 4.45
N TYR A 151 4.83 -13.12 3.60
CA TYR A 151 5.38 -14.48 3.68
C TYR A 151 6.28 -14.69 4.90
N LEU A 152 6.95 -13.64 5.38
CA LEU A 152 7.87 -13.74 6.51
C LEU A 152 7.12 -13.87 7.83
N ASN A 153 6.07 -13.08 8.01
CA ASN A 153 5.29 -13.10 9.24
C ASN A 153 4.16 -14.14 9.23
N GLY A 154 3.75 -14.60 8.04
CA GLY A 154 2.64 -15.55 7.89
C GLY A 154 1.26 -14.93 8.07
N PHE A 155 1.14 -13.63 7.79
CA PHE A 155 -0.10 -12.88 7.87
C PHE A 155 -0.62 -12.58 6.47
N VAL A 156 -1.95 -12.49 6.36
CA VAL A 156 -2.59 -11.83 5.23
C VAL A 156 -3.24 -10.56 5.74
N HIS A 157 -2.96 -9.44 5.08
CA HIS A 157 -3.63 -8.18 5.29
C HIS A 157 -4.63 -7.95 4.16
N ARG A 158 -5.81 -7.46 4.48
CA ARG A 158 -6.76 -6.94 3.49
C ARG A 158 -7.04 -5.49 3.86
N PHE A 159 -7.01 -4.60 2.88
CA PHE A 159 -7.36 -3.20 3.05
C PHE A 159 -8.53 -2.90 2.13
N GLN A 160 -9.53 -2.20 2.65
CA GLN A 160 -10.71 -1.81 1.91
C GLN A 160 -10.99 -0.34 2.18
N CYS A 161 -10.94 0.48 1.13
CA CYS A 161 -11.23 1.91 1.21
C CYS A 161 -12.59 2.19 0.57
N PHE A 162 -13.39 3.05 1.20
CA PHE A 162 -14.70 3.48 0.73
C PHE A 162 -14.68 4.96 0.38
N ASP A 163 -15.42 5.35 -0.65
CA ASP A 163 -15.47 6.72 -1.17
C ASP A 163 -16.09 7.73 -0.17
N ILE A 164 -16.94 7.24 0.74
CA ILE A 164 -17.58 8.02 1.81
C ILE A 164 -16.62 8.39 2.97
N GLY A 165 -15.34 8.01 2.91
CA GLY A 165 -14.34 8.48 3.88
C GLY A 165 -14.23 7.62 5.14
N PHE A 166 -14.38 6.32 4.99
CA PHE A 166 -13.88 5.36 5.98
C PHE A 166 -13.10 4.26 5.29
N TYR A 167 -12.29 3.56 6.07
CA TYR A 167 -11.56 2.40 5.58
C TYR A 167 -11.56 1.30 6.62
N VAL A 168 -11.28 0.09 6.14
CA VAL A 168 -11.23 -1.11 6.96
C VAL A 168 -9.91 -1.81 6.70
N SER A 169 -9.22 -2.17 7.78
CA SER A 169 -8.02 -3.00 7.75
C SER A 169 -8.36 -4.34 8.39
N TYR A 170 -8.04 -5.42 7.70
CA TYR A 170 -8.20 -6.77 8.19
C TYR A 170 -6.85 -7.44 8.30
N GLU A 171 -6.67 -8.23 9.34
CA GLU A 171 -5.49 -9.07 9.54
C GLU A 171 -5.95 -10.50 9.78
N TYR A 172 -5.35 -11.43 9.03
CA TYR A 172 -5.67 -12.85 9.11
C TYR A 172 -4.42 -13.64 9.41
N TYR A 173 -4.50 -14.57 10.35
CA TYR A 173 -3.44 -15.54 10.58
C TYR A 173 -3.96 -16.82 11.22
N ALA A 174 -3.28 -17.92 10.95
CA ALA A 174 -3.48 -19.17 11.67
C ALA A 174 -2.48 -19.23 12.83
N HIS A 175 -2.97 -19.43 14.06
CA HIS A 175 -2.11 -19.38 15.23
C HIS A 175 -1.08 -20.54 15.19
N ARG A 176 0.20 -20.23 15.41
CA ARG A 176 1.29 -21.21 15.28
C ARG A 176 1.30 -22.25 16.40
N TYR A 177 1.03 -21.83 17.64
CA TYR A 177 1.08 -22.71 18.81
C TYR A 177 -0.28 -23.32 19.18
N MET A 178 -1.37 -22.79 18.63
CA MET A 178 -2.73 -23.23 18.92
C MET A 178 -3.31 -23.69 17.58
N PRO A 179 -3.08 -24.96 17.20
CA PRO A 179 -3.25 -25.41 15.83
C PRO A 179 -4.69 -25.28 15.31
N ALA A 180 -5.67 -25.31 16.22
CA ALA A 180 -7.10 -25.20 15.91
C ALA A 180 -7.61 -23.75 15.84
N VAL A 181 -6.75 -22.73 16.00
CA VAL A 181 -7.16 -21.33 16.10
C VAL A 181 -6.81 -20.58 14.82
N PHE A 182 -7.84 -20.05 14.17
CA PHE A 182 -7.75 -19.04 13.12
C PHE A 182 -8.21 -17.71 13.71
N VAL A 183 -7.46 -16.63 13.44
CA VAL A 183 -7.75 -15.30 13.96
C VAL A 183 -7.98 -14.35 12.79
N GLN A 184 -9.07 -13.60 12.91
CA GLN A 184 -9.38 -12.46 12.06
C GLN A 184 -9.51 -11.22 12.95
N GLU A 185 -8.70 -10.20 12.68
CA GLU A 185 -8.85 -8.87 13.27
C GLU A 185 -9.45 -7.91 12.25
N ILE A 186 -10.41 -7.09 12.67
CA ILE A 186 -11.09 -6.09 11.83
C ILE A 186 -10.99 -4.73 12.50
N LYS A 187 -10.30 -3.78 11.86
CA LYS A 187 -10.15 -2.39 12.31
C LYS A 187 -10.89 -1.48 11.36
N ILE A 188 -11.97 -0.85 11.83
CA ILE A 188 -12.76 0.12 11.06
C ILE A 188 -12.35 1.52 11.52
N THR A 189 -11.97 2.39 10.59
CA THR A 189 -11.59 3.78 10.90
C THR A 189 -12.42 4.74 10.08
N ASN A 190 -13.20 5.59 10.77
CA ASN A 190 -13.92 6.70 10.18
C ASN A 190 -13.01 7.94 10.14
N THR A 191 -12.78 8.52 8.96
CA THR A 191 -11.97 9.73 8.81
C THR A 191 -12.82 11.00 8.70
N MET A 192 -14.14 10.86 8.64
CA MET A 192 -15.10 11.94 8.58
C MET A 192 -15.65 12.27 9.98
N SER A 193 -16.17 13.48 10.13
CA SER A 193 -16.85 13.93 11.35
C SER A 193 -18.32 13.50 11.41
N GLN A 194 -18.80 12.75 10.42
CA GLN A 194 -20.18 12.27 10.32
C GLN A 194 -20.29 10.85 10.85
N MET A 195 -21.44 10.50 11.43
CA MET A 195 -21.71 9.11 11.81
C MET A 195 -21.89 8.25 10.56
N ILE A 196 -21.27 7.07 10.56
CA ILE A 196 -21.34 6.10 9.47
C ILE A 196 -21.80 4.77 10.07
N ASP A 197 -22.93 4.28 9.58
CA ASP A 197 -23.46 2.98 9.97
C ASP A 197 -22.81 1.89 9.12
N VAL A 198 -22.26 0.87 9.76
CA VAL A 198 -21.48 -0.16 9.10
C VAL A 198 -22.02 -1.54 9.48
N ASP A 199 -22.31 -2.38 8.48
CA ASP A 199 -22.84 -3.72 8.70
C ASP A 199 -21.70 -4.75 8.56
N LEU A 200 -21.61 -5.64 9.55
CA LEU A 200 -20.75 -6.82 9.46
C LEU A 200 -21.54 -7.95 8.81
N THR A 201 -21.06 -8.44 7.68
CA THR A 201 -21.66 -9.56 6.96
C THR A 201 -20.73 -10.76 7.00
N GLY A 202 -21.30 -11.93 7.30
CA GLY A 202 -20.59 -13.20 7.28
C GLY A 202 -21.52 -14.29 6.78
N SER A 203 -21.00 -15.18 5.92
CA SER A 203 -21.70 -16.39 5.51
C SER A 203 -21.57 -17.45 6.61
N MET A 204 -22.20 -17.21 7.77
CA MET A 204 -22.25 -18.19 8.86
C MET A 204 -23.21 -19.35 8.52
N SER A 205 -23.01 -19.99 7.36
CA SER A 205 -23.63 -21.28 7.05
C SER A 205 -22.73 -22.37 7.62
N SER A 206 -23.16 -22.99 8.71
CA SER A 206 -22.42 -24.02 9.42
C SER A 206 -22.99 -25.41 9.07
N ASN A 207 -22.74 -25.90 7.86
CA ASN A 207 -23.03 -27.30 7.49
C ASN A 207 -21.84 -28.21 7.84
N TRP A 208 -21.13 -27.92 8.93
CA TRP A 208 -19.91 -28.63 9.35
C TRP A 208 -20.16 -30.12 9.62
N LEU A 209 -21.39 -30.50 10.00
CA LEU A 209 -21.80 -31.89 10.17
C LEU A 209 -21.78 -32.71 8.87
N LYS A 210 -21.83 -32.05 7.69
CA LYS A 210 -21.70 -32.71 6.38
C LYS A 210 -20.24 -32.95 5.97
N ALA A 211 -19.27 -32.54 6.79
CA ALA A 211 -17.87 -32.92 6.59
C ALA A 211 -17.71 -34.40 6.94
N GLU A 212 -18.11 -35.27 6.02
CA GLU A 212 -17.88 -36.70 6.16
C GLU A 212 -16.37 -36.97 6.12
N ARG A 213 -15.89 -37.78 7.06
CA ARG A 213 -14.56 -38.40 6.94
C ARG A 213 -14.58 -39.17 5.64
N LYS A 214 -13.70 -38.84 4.69
CA LYS A 214 -13.43 -39.73 3.57
C LYS A 214 -12.80 -41.01 4.13
N LEU A 215 -13.63 -42.01 4.40
CA LEU A 215 -13.18 -43.35 4.73
C LEU A 215 -12.50 -43.91 3.47
N ILE A 216 -11.20 -44.17 3.58
CA ILE A 216 -10.44 -45.03 2.68
C ILE A 216 -10.04 -46.24 3.51
#